data_AF-A0A9D5UHI6-F1
#
_entry.id   AF-A0A9D5UHI6-F1
#
_cell.length_a   1.000
_cell.length_b   1.000
_cell.length_c   1.000
_cell.angle_alpha   90.00
_cell.angle_beta   90.00
_cell.angle_gamma   90.00
#
_symmetry.space_group_name_H-M   'P 1'
#
loop_
_entity.id
_entity.type
_entity.pdbx_description
1 polymer ?
#
loop_
_entity_poly.entity_id
_entity_poly.type
_entity_poly.pdbx_seq_one_letter_code
_entity_poly.pdbx_strand_id
1 'polypeptide(L)'
;AGCDRLTIGPSLLEELANSTVRVEQKLTAVAASKTVTNTLTESEFRWEFNQDPMAVDKLAEGIRNFAIDQDKLEVMLRQQLTD
;
A
#
# COMPACT_ATOMS: atom_id res chain seq x y z
N ALA A 1 13.58 -6.03 9.41
CA ALA A 1 14.32 -5.32 8.35
C ALA A 1 14.69 -6.28 7.21
N GLY A 2 14.82 -5.80 5.98
CA GLY A 2 15.28 -6.61 4.83
C GLY A 2 14.36 -6.70 3.61
N CYS A 3 13.25 -5.93 3.58
CA CYS A 3 12.50 -5.68 2.35
C CYS A 3 13.26 -4.66 1.48
N ASP A 4 13.12 -4.73 0.15
CA ASP A 4 13.84 -3.85 -0.78
C ASP A 4 13.65 -2.36 -0.48
N ARG A 5 12.40 -1.96 -0.20
CA ARG A 5 12.03 -0.59 0.15
C ARG A 5 10.88 -0.59 1.15
N LEU A 6 10.87 0.39 2.04
CA LEU A 6 9.78 0.65 2.98
C LEU A 6 9.47 2.16 2.94
N THR A 7 8.22 2.51 2.64
CA THR A 7 7.69 3.88 2.83
C THR A 7 7.10 3.96 4.22
N ILE A 8 7.62 4.86 5.05
CA ILE A 8 7.29 4.98 6.47
C ILE A 8 6.89 6.42 6.74
N GLY A 9 5.77 6.62 7.45
CA GLY A 9 5.30 7.95 7.83
C GLY A 9 6.23 8.66 8.82
N PRO A 10 6.24 10.01 8.88
CA PRO A 10 7.18 10.76 9.71
C PRO A 10 7.14 10.42 11.21
N SER A 11 5.96 10.20 11.78
CA SER A 11 5.82 9.81 13.19
C SER A 11 6.54 8.51 13.51
N LEU A 12 6.36 7.49 12.67
CA LEU A 12 7.04 6.21 12.83
C LEU A 12 8.55 6.31 12.55
N LEU A 13 8.98 7.20 11.65
CA LEU A 13 10.40 7.47 11.45
C LEU A 13 11.05 8.08 12.70
N GLU A 14 10.36 8.99 13.37
CA GLU A 14 10.81 9.58 14.63
C GLU A 14 10.87 8.55 15.76
N GLU A 15 9.84 7.72 15.90
CA GLU A 15 9.85 6.59 16.84
C GLU A 15 11.02 5.64 16.60
N LEU A 16 11.29 5.31 15.33
CA LEU A 16 12.42 4.46 14.95
C LEU A 16 13.76 5.13 15.23
N ALA A 17 13.89 6.43 15.00
CA ALA A 17 15.11 7.19 15.26
C ALA A 17 15.42 7.28 16.77
N ASN A 18 14.39 7.38 17.61
CA ASN A 18 14.51 7.46 19.06
C ASN A 18 14.62 6.07 19.74
N SER A 19 14.38 5.00 19.00
CA SER A 19 14.50 3.63 19.51
C SER A 19 15.97 3.17 19.53
N THR A 20 16.38 2.60 20.67
CA THR A 20 17.71 1.97 20.83
C THR A 20 17.65 0.45 20.71
N VAL A 21 16.47 -0.10 20.41
CA VAL A 21 16.26 -1.54 20.31
C VAL A 21 16.98 -2.06 19.08
N ARG A 22 17.75 -3.14 19.26
CA ARG A 22 18.44 -3.80 18.16
C ARG A 22 17.42 -4.37 17.16
N VAL A 23 17.50 -3.91 15.91
CA VAL A 23 16.67 -4.43 14.82
C VAL A 23 17.40 -5.60 14.15
N GLU A 24 16.77 -6.77 14.19
CA GLU A 24 17.25 -7.94 13.46
C GLU A 24 16.70 -7.96 12.03
N GLN A 25 17.52 -8.45 11.09
CA GLN A 25 17.06 -8.76 9.75
C GLN A 25 16.07 -9.93 9.81
N LYS A 26 14.90 -9.77 9.18
CA LYS A 26 13.83 -10.77 9.14
C LYS A 26 13.54 -11.27 7.72
N LEU A 27 13.85 -10.46 6.70
CA LEU A 27 13.74 -10.86 5.30
C LEU A 27 15.16 -10.88 4.69
N THR A 28 15.48 -11.97 4.01
CA THR A 28 16.74 -12.16 3.28
C THR A 28 16.40 -12.65 1.89
N ALA A 29 17.24 -12.32 0.91
CA ALA A 29 17.05 -12.82 -0.44
C ALA A 29 17.29 -14.33 -0.46
N VAL A 30 16.22 -15.11 -0.66
CA VAL A 30 16.33 -16.55 -0.94
C VAL A 30 16.65 -16.68 -2.43
N ALA A 31 17.58 -17.58 -2.78
CA ALA A 31 17.91 -17.87 -4.18
C ALA A 31 16.61 -18.20 -4.94
N ALA A 32 16.19 -17.31 -5.84
CA ALA A 32 14.90 -17.43 -6.52
C ALA A 32 14.91 -18.67 -7.42
N SER A 33 14.11 -19.68 -7.06
CA SER A 33 13.71 -20.72 -8.00
C SER A 33 12.80 -20.06 -9.03
N LYS A 34 13.37 -19.69 -10.19
CA LYS A 34 12.63 -19.13 -11.31
C LYS A 34 11.78 -20.22 -11.97
N THR A 35 10.70 -20.62 -11.31
CA THR A 35 9.53 -21.11 -12.03
C THR A 35 8.73 -19.89 -12.40
N VAL A 36 8.83 -19.48 -13.66
CA VAL A 36 7.98 -18.43 -14.21
C VAL A 36 6.56 -18.97 -14.14
N THR A 37 5.75 -18.42 -13.24
CA THR A 37 4.32 -18.69 -13.20
C THR A 37 3.67 -18.10 -14.44
N ASN A 38 2.71 -18.81 -15.00
CA ASN A 38 1.95 -18.31 -16.15
C ASN A 38 1.19 -17.03 -15.76
N THR A 39 1.04 -16.12 -16.72
CA THR A 39 0.25 -14.90 -16.53
C THR A 39 -1.19 -15.26 -16.19
N LEU A 40 -1.74 -14.67 -15.13
CA LEU A 40 -3.17 -14.79 -14.82
C LEU A 40 -4.00 -14.09 -15.90
N THR A 41 -5.06 -14.75 -16.34
CA THR A 41 -6.13 -14.10 -17.11
C THR A 41 -6.96 -13.19 -16.20
N GLU A 42 -7.71 -12.26 -16.79
CA GLU A 42 -8.58 -11.37 -16.02
C GLU A 42 -9.61 -12.16 -15.19
N SER A 43 -10.21 -13.21 -15.76
CA SER A 43 -11.22 -14.01 -15.07
C SER A 43 -10.65 -14.76 -13.87
N GLU A 44 -9.43 -15.32 -14.00
CA GLU A 44 -8.74 -15.99 -12.89
C GLU A 44 -8.40 -15.00 -11.78
N PHE A 45 -7.84 -13.84 -12.14
CA PHE A 45 -7.56 -12.78 -11.16
C PHE A 45 -8.82 -12.34 -10.42
N ARG A 46 -9.91 -12.08 -11.14
CA ARG A 46 -11.18 -11.65 -10.52
C ARG A 46 -11.72 -12.73 -9.59
N TRP A 47 -11.66 -13.99 -9.98
CA TRP A 47 -12.10 -15.08 -9.13
C TRP A 47 -11.25 -15.17 -7.86
N GLU A 48 -9.92 -15.31 -7.99
CA GLU A 48 -9.00 -15.44 -6.85
C GLU A 48 -9.05 -14.23 -5.92
N PHE A 49 -9.11 -13.01 -6.46
CA PHE A 49 -9.22 -11.78 -5.67
C PHE A 49 -10.51 -11.75 -4.84
N ASN A 50 -11.64 -12.18 -5.42
CA ASN A 50 -12.91 -12.21 -4.69
C ASN A 50 -12.99 -13.33 -3.62
N GLN A 51 -12.04 -14.27 -3.61
CA GLN A 51 -11.94 -15.26 -2.54
C GLN A 51 -11.31 -14.71 -1.25
N ASP A 52 -10.70 -13.52 -1.28
CA ASP A 52 -10.20 -12.82 -0.09
C ASP A 52 -11.12 -11.63 0.25
N PRO A 53 -12.03 -11.79 1.24
CA PRO A 53 -12.96 -10.73 1.62
C PRO A 53 -12.25 -9.45 2.08
N MET A 54 -11.12 -9.57 2.76
CA MET A 54 -10.37 -8.42 3.27
C MET A 54 -9.77 -7.63 2.10
N ALA A 55 -9.19 -8.32 1.11
CA ALA A 55 -8.64 -7.67 -0.08
C ALA A 55 -9.71 -6.90 -0.86
N VAL A 56 -10.89 -7.52 -1.08
CA VAL A 56 -12.02 -6.89 -1.78
C VAL A 56 -12.47 -5.62 -1.05
N ASP A 57 -12.72 -5.74 0.25
CA ASP A 57 -13.25 -4.63 1.03
C ASP A 57 -12.24 -3.49 1.13
N LYS A 58 -10.96 -3.79 1.40
CA LYS A 58 -9.92 -2.76 1.54
C LYS A 58 -9.55 -2.07 0.26
N LEU A 59 -9.56 -2.78 -0.88
CA LEU A 59 -9.37 -2.13 -2.17
C LEU A 59 -10.51 -1.16 -2.47
N ALA A 60 -11.75 -1.61 -2.30
CA ALA A 60 -12.92 -0.78 -2.59
C ALA A 60 -13.04 0.41 -1.63
N GLU A 61 -12.75 0.20 -0.34
CA GLU A 61 -12.70 1.26 0.68
C GLU A 61 -11.62 2.30 0.36
N GLY A 62 -10.39 1.86 0.04
CA GLY A 62 -9.29 2.75 -0.29
C GLY A 62 -9.60 3.66 -1.47
N ILE A 63 -10.14 3.10 -2.56
CA ILE A 63 -10.53 3.89 -3.74
C ILE A 63 -11.58 4.96 -3.38
N ARG A 64 -12.60 4.60 -2.59
CA ARG A 64 -13.64 5.55 -2.17
C ARG A 64 -13.07 6.67 -1.30
N ASN A 65 -12.20 6.33 -0.35
CA ASN A 65 -11.61 7.33 0.55
C ASN A 65 -10.73 8.31 -0.23
N PHE A 66 -9.92 7.84 -1.19
CA PHE A 66 -9.14 8.73 -2.04
C PHE A 66 -10.01 9.64 -2.92
N ALA A 67 -11.12 9.13 -3.47
CA ALA A 67 -12.06 9.95 -4.23
C ALA A 67 -12.68 11.06 -3.37
N ILE A 68 -13.09 10.73 -2.15
CA ILE A 68 -13.63 11.70 -1.19
C ILE A 68 -12.61 12.80 -0.88
N ASP A 69 -11.34 12.43 -0.65
CA ASP A 69 -10.30 13.41 -0.34
C ASP A 69 -9.92 14.26 -1.56
N GLN A 70 -9.99 13.70 -2.77
CA GLN A 70 -9.85 14.44 -4.01
C GLN A 70 -10.96 15.49 -4.16
N ASP A 71 -12.22 15.13 -3.93
CA ASP A 71 -13.34 16.08 -4.00
C ASP A 71 -13.18 17.23 -3.00
N LYS A 72 -12.75 16.93 -1.76
CA LYS A 72 -12.45 17.96 -0.76
C LYS A 72 -11.35 18.91 -1.22
N LEU A 73 -10.29 18.36 -1.82
CA LEU A 73 -9.18 19.16 -2.37
C LEU A 73 -9.69 20.10 -3.48
N GLU A 74 -10.54 19.61 -4.38
CA GLU A 74 -11.13 20.43 -5.44
C GLU A 74 -12.01 21.56 -4.91
N VAL A 75 -12.82 21.30 -3.87
CA VAL A 75 -13.61 22.35 -3.21
C VAL A 75 -12.71 23.42 -2.61
N MET A 76 -11.65 23.02 -1.90
CA MET A 76 -10.68 23.95 -1.30
C MET A 76 -9.97 24.79 -2.36
N LEU A 77 -9.55 24.18 -3.46
CA LEU A 77 -8.90 24.89 -4.57
C LEU A 77 -9.86 25.88 -5.25
N ARG A 78 -11.12 25.49 -5.47
CA ARG A 78 -12.13 26.39 -6.04
C ARG A 78 -12.33 27.62 -5.15
N GLN A 79 -12.39 27.45 -3.83
CA GLN A 79 -12.50 28.58 -2.90
C GLN A 79 -11.33 29.56 -3.05
N GLN A 80 -10.09 29.06 -3.09
CA GLN A 80 -8.89 29.90 -3.24
C GLN A 80 -8.74 30.56 -4.62
N LEU A 81 -9.39 30.02 -5.66
CA LEU A 81 -9.35 30.60 -7.01
C LEU A 81 -10.47 31.61 -7.28
N THR A 82 -11.46 31.69 -6.40
CA THR A 82 -12.61 32.60 -6.55
C THR A 82 -12.46 33.88 -5.71
N ASP A 83 -11.51 33.90 -4.76
CA ASP A 83 -11.02 35.09 -4.03
C ASP A 83 -9.90 35.80 -4.82
#